data_AF-A0A953HC58-F1
#
_entry.id   AF-A0A953HC58-F1
#
_cell.length_a   1.000
_cell.length_b   1.000
_cell.length_c   1.000
_cell.angle_alpha   90.00
_cell.angle_beta   90.00
_cell.angle_gamma   90.00
#
_symmetry.space_group_name_H-M   'P 1'
#
loop_
_entity.id
_entity.type
_entity.pdbx_description
1 polymer ?
#
loop_
_entity_poly.entity_id
_entity_poly.type
_entity_poly.pdbx_seq_one_letter_code
_entity_poly.pdbx_strand_id
1 'polypeptide(L)'
;MTTEAKQDRTLEGILGHLRSYLSLREQQAIRINPRVANVIDDIAWTQLTNLRMVMEKTRAFGPERLRVADILASDDENKRRSLFHHSDQNSILFEVMNRADDQGKRKVSEWPIHDMRTLFKALDPSLEMIVELIQHWLLWDLPDAADAFVFDEQIARCGYLRSHDLPEEFLGQYRLILGKKADDPVSASEVLQFELARLDRILNHFLARRAEEESFQMIIKRDEETYSAANQEILLIAKHLKALEHVEKSDGPIEQQYIDYYSQSLQCAPDDVTKERMLDFEQRVVADRKKMLHQLLADDRFLGEPYDYKKWQAGQFKTRHAAEHARCEEFLKAHAPQQNVAEPVAIQMEVDHPAPH
;
A
#
# COMPACT_ATOMS: atom_id res chain seq x y z
N MET A 1 23.94 -0.33 -12.63
CA MET A 1 23.35 -0.36 -11.28
C MET A 1 22.78 -1.75 -11.07
N THR A 2 23.27 -2.41 -10.03
CA THR A 2 23.27 -3.87 -9.83
C THR A 2 21.86 -4.45 -9.72
N THR A 3 21.65 -5.57 -10.39
CA THR A 3 20.40 -6.35 -10.42
C THR A 3 19.86 -6.66 -9.02
N GLU A 4 20.74 -6.84 -8.03
CA GLU A 4 20.40 -7.07 -6.62
C GLU A 4 19.62 -5.90 -5.99
N ALA A 5 20.03 -4.65 -6.19
CA ALA A 5 19.34 -3.48 -5.61
C ALA A 5 17.93 -3.27 -6.20
N LYS A 6 17.70 -3.71 -7.43
CA LYS A 6 16.38 -3.66 -8.08
C LYS A 6 15.48 -4.83 -7.65
N GLN A 7 16.06 -5.98 -7.36
CA GLN A 7 15.33 -7.17 -6.92
C GLN A 7 14.79 -7.03 -5.49
N ASP A 8 15.52 -6.38 -4.59
CA ASP A 8 15.02 -6.10 -3.24
C ASP A 8 13.86 -5.11 -3.29
N ARG A 9 13.88 -4.13 -4.20
CA ARG A 9 12.77 -3.18 -4.38
C ARG A 9 11.45 -3.87 -4.73
N THR A 10 11.46 -4.84 -5.65
CA THR A 10 10.24 -5.56 -6.03
C THR A 10 9.67 -6.35 -4.85
N LEU A 11 10.54 -7.11 -4.18
CA LEU A 11 10.16 -7.90 -3.01
C LEU A 11 9.57 -7.00 -1.90
N GLU A 12 10.31 -5.96 -1.51
CA GLU A 12 9.89 -5.04 -0.46
C GLU A 12 8.63 -4.25 -0.83
N GLY A 13 8.49 -3.86 -2.10
CA GLY A 13 7.32 -3.13 -2.59
C GLY A 13 6.04 -3.97 -2.49
N ILE A 14 6.10 -5.24 -2.90
CA ILE A 14 4.96 -6.17 -2.76
C ILE A 14 4.67 -6.43 -1.27
N LEU A 15 5.69 -6.71 -0.45
CA LEU A 15 5.52 -6.96 0.97
C LEU A 15 4.96 -5.74 1.72
N GLY A 16 5.29 -4.52 1.30
CA GLY A 16 4.75 -3.29 1.87
C GLY A 16 3.24 -3.16 1.69
N HIS A 17 2.74 -3.42 0.47
CA HIS A 17 1.30 -3.47 0.19
C HIS A 17 0.62 -4.62 0.94
N LEU A 18 1.23 -5.80 0.96
CA LEU A 18 0.68 -6.96 1.65
C LEU A 18 0.58 -6.76 3.16
N ARG A 19 1.60 -6.15 3.78
CA ARG A 19 1.58 -5.79 5.21
C ARG A 19 0.46 -4.81 5.53
N SER A 20 0.16 -3.89 4.61
CA SER A 20 -0.95 -2.95 4.77
C SER A 20 -2.30 -3.67 4.80
N TYR A 21 -2.51 -4.64 3.90
CA TYR A 21 -3.71 -5.49 3.93
C TYR A 21 -3.78 -6.34 5.20
N LEU A 22 -2.67 -6.97 5.58
CA LEU A 22 -2.62 -7.86 6.74
C LEU A 22 -2.91 -7.10 8.04
N SER A 23 -2.36 -5.90 8.21
CA SER A 23 -2.64 -5.05 9.37
C SER A 23 -4.13 -4.69 9.50
N LEU A 24 -4.81 -4.44 8.37
CA LEU A 24 -6.27 -4.20 8.39
C LEU A 24 -7.05 -5.45 8.78
N ARG A 25 -6.61 -6.63 8.34
CA ARG A 25 -7.21 -7.92 8.72
C ARG A 25 -6.97 -8.26 10.19
N GLU A 26 -5.78 -7.98 10.71
CA GLU A 26 -5.45 -8.11 12.14
C GLU A 26 -6.43 -7.26 12.97
N GLN A 27 -6.59 -5.98 12.62
CA GLN A 27 -7.54 -5.09 13.29
C GLN A 27 -8.98 -5.62 13.18
N GLN A 28 -9.38 -6.12 12.01
CA GLN A 28 -10.70 -6.74 11.82
C GLN A 28 -10.90 -7.97 12.71
N ALA A 29 -9.90 -8.85 12.79
CA ALA A 29 -9.95 -10.05 13.62
C ALA A 29 -9.95 -9.72 15.11
N ILE A 30 -9.17 -8.73 15.55
CA ILE A 30 -9.18 -8.23 16.94
C ILE A 30 -10.55 -7.66 17.30
N ARG A 31 -11.24 -6.97 16.39
CA ARG A 31 -12.61 -6.48 16.62
C ARG A 31 -13.60 -7.64 16.80
N ILE A 32 -13.43 -8.73 16.05
CA ILE A 32 -14.31 -9.91 16.12
C ILE A 32 -14.00 -10.77 17.36
N ASN A 33 -12.72 -10.98 17.66
CA ASN A 33 -12.25 -11.78 18.78
C ASN A 33 -11.07 -11.06 19.48
N PRO A 34 -11.34 -10.21 20.48
CA PRO A 34 -10.31 -9.41 21.16
C PRO A 34 -9.18 -10.22 21.81
N ARG A 35 -9.40 -11.52 22.09
CA ARG A 35 -8.40 -12.39 22.73
C ARG A 35 -7.16 -12.60 21.87
N VAL A 36 -7.26 -12.45 20.54
CA VAL A 36 -6.14 -12.66 19.62
C VAL A 36 -5.17 -11.48 19.58
N ALA A 37 -5.53 -10.32 20.14
CA ALA A 37 -4.74 -9.09 20.05
C ALA A 37 -3.31 -9.24 20.57
N ASN A 38 -3.10 -10.10 21.56
CA ASN A 38 -1.77 -10.28 22.18
C ASN A 38 -0.81 -11.17 21.37
N VAL A 39 -1.30 -11.87 20.34
CA VAL A 39 -0.53 -12.91 19.63
C VAL A 39 -0.57 -12.76 18.12
N ILE A 40 -1.59 -12.09 17.58
CA ILE A 40 -1.83 -12.06 16.13
C ILE A 40 -0.70 -11.35 15.38
N ASP A 41 -0.15 -10.28 15.93
CA ASP A 41 0.95 -9.51 15.34
C ASP A 41 2.23 -10.36 15.19
N ASP A 42 2.58 -11.15 16.22
CA ASP A 42 3.76 -12.02 16.18
C ASP A 42 3.60 -13.17 15.18
N ILE A 43 2.39 -13.76 15.13
CA ILE A 43 2.06 -14.81 14.15
C ILE A 43 2.13 -14.22 12.74
N ALA A 44 1.52 -13.07 12.51
CA ALA A 44 1.50 -12.37 11.23
C ALA A 44 2.91 -12.00 10.76
N TRP A 45 3.73 -11.44 11.64
CA TRP A 45 5.13 -11.14 11.37
C TRP A 45 5.91 -12.39 10.95
N THR A 46 5.70 -13.51 11.65
CA THR A 46 6.40 -14.75 11.32
C THR A 46 5.94 -15.33 9.98
N GLN A 47 4.63 -15.32 9.71
CA GLN A 47 4.12 -15.78 8.41
C GLN A 47 4.59 -14.88 7.25
N LEU A 48 4.66 -13.57 7.45
CA LEU A 48 5.18 -12.64 6.45
C LEU A 48 6.68 -12.86 6.19
N THR A 49 7.45 -13.18 7.23
CA THR A 49 8.87 -13.55 7.12
C THR A 49 9.05 -14.86 6.35
N ASN A 50 8.19 -15.86 6.60
CA ASN A 50 8.18 -17.08 5.80
C ASN A 50 7.86 -16.81 4.33
N LEU A 51 6.85 -15.97 4.06
CA LEU A 51 6.48 -15.60 2.71
C LEU A 51 7.62 -14.86 1.99
N ARG A 52 8.33 -13.95 2.68
CA ARG A 52 9.54 -13.30 2.14
C ARG A 52 10.55 -14.34 1.65
N MET A 53 10.88 -15.34 2.48
CA MET A 53 11.80 -16.41 2.08
C MET A 53 11.28 -17.19 0.86
N VAL A 54 9.97 -17.42 0.76
CA VAL A 54 9.37 -18.06 -0.44
C VAL A 54 9.50 -17.17 -1.67
N MET A 55 9.26 -15.87 -1.53
CA MET A 55 9.35 -14.90 -2.62
C MET A 55 10.78 -14.67 -3.14
N GLU A 56 11.78 -14.91 -2.29
CA GLU A 56 13.21 -14.89 -2.65
C GLU A 56 13.64 -16.11 -3.47
N LYS A 57 12.93 -17.26 -3.35
CA LYS A 57 13.26 -18.47 -4.10
C LYS A 57 13.03 -18.28 -5.60
N THR A 58 13.77 -19.06 -6.38
CA THR A 58 13.64 -19.11 -7.85
C THR A 58 12.77 -20.28 -8.30
N ARG A 59 12.07 -20.09 -9.41
CA ARG A 59 11.28 -21.08 -10.14
C ARG A 59 11.82 -21.26 -11.55
N ALA A 60 11.73 -22.48 -12.07
CA ALA A 60 12.23 -22.82 -13.39
C ALA A 60 11.10 -22.76 -14.41
N PHE A 61 11.31 -21.97 -15.47
CA PHE A 61 10.44 -21.89 -16.64
C PHE A 61 11.28 -22.18 -17.88
N GLY A 62 11.42 -23.46 -18.22
CA GLY A 62 12.32 -23.92 -19.27
C GLY A 62 13.78 -23.62 -18.91
N PRO A 63 14.54 -22.87 -19.74
CA PRO A 63 15.93 -22.50 -19.44
C PRO A 63 16.04 -21.36 -18.42
N GLU A 64 14.96 -20.60 -18.16
CA GLU A 64 14.98 -19.44 -17.27
C GLU A 64 14.75 -19.85 -15.81
N ARG A 65 15.49 -19.22 -14.90
CA ARG A 65 15.22 -19.25 -13.46
C ARG A 65 14.87 -17.85 -12.99
N LEU A 66 13.65 -17.68 -12.52
CA LEU A 66 13.10 -16.39 -12.12
C LEU A 66 12.71 -16.42 -10.66
N ARG A 67 12.98 -15.35 -9.90
CA ARG A 67 12.51 -15.23 -8.51
C ARG A 67 10.99 -15.14 -8.49
N VAL A 68 10.37 -15.70 -7.45
CA VAL A 68 8.91 -15.64 -7.26
C VAL A 68 8.41 -14.19 -7.24
N ALA A 69 9.10 -13.28 -6.53
CA ALA A 69 8.76 -11.86 -6.51
C ALA A 69 8.75 -11.22 -7.92
N ASP A 70 9.75 -11.55 -8.74
CA ASP A 70 9.87 -11.01 -10.10
C ASP A 70 8.78 -11.58 -11.02
N ILE A 71 8.41 -12.85 -10.85
CA ILE A 71 7.29 -13.47 -11.58
C ILE A 71 5.99 -12.77 -11.21
N LEU A 72 5.74 -12.54 -9.92
CA LEU A 72 4.54 -11.86 -9.43
C LEU A 72 4.39 -10.44 -10.01
N ALA A 73 5.50 -9.73 -10.19
CA ALA A 73 5.56 -8.40 -10.77
C ALA A 73 5.68 -8.37 -12.31
N SER A 74 5.72 -9.53 -12.98
CA SER A 74 5.91 -9.61 -14.42
C SER A 74 4.59 -9.46 -15.19
N ASP A 75 4.69 -9.16 -16.49
CA ASP A 75 3.51 -9.12 -17.40
C ASP A 75 3.05 -10.54 -17.83
N ASP A 76 3.76 -11.60 -17.46
CA ASP A 76 3.47 -12.96 -17.90
C ASP A 76 2.41 -13.61 -16.98
N GLU A 77 1.15 -13.41 -17.35
CA GLU A 77 0.00 -13.95 -16.64
C GLU A 77 0.02 -15.48 -16.48
N ASN A 78 0.64 -16.22 -17.41
CA ASN A 78 0.73 -17.67 -17.30
C ASN A 78 1.72 -18.05 -16.20
N LYS A 79 2.89 -17.40 -16.16
CA LYS A 79 3.86 -17.60 -15.07
C LYS A 79 3.26 -17.18 -13.73
N ARG A 80 2.55 -16.06 -13.65
CA ARG A 80 1.85 -15.63 -12.42
C ARG A 80 0.83 -16.66 -11.96
N ARG A 81 -0.06 -17.13 -12.85
CA ARG A 81 -1.08 -18.15 -12.54
C ARG A 81 -0.47 -19.47 -12.08
N SER A 82 0.65 -19.88 -12.66
CA SER A 82 1.35 -21.13 -12.28
C SER A 82 1.75 -21.16 -10.80
N LEU A 83 2.10 -20.00 -10.22
CA LEU A 83 2.47 -19.91 -8.80
C LEU A 83 1.30 -20.24 -7.85
N PHE A 84 0.06 -20.05 -8.31
CA PHE A 84 -1.14 -20.26 -7.50
C PHE A 84 -1.93 -21.51 -7.94
N HIS A 85 -1.40 -22.32 -8.84
CA HIS A 85 -2.09 -23.52 -9.31
C HIS A 85 -1.68 -24.74 -8.46
N HIS A 86 -2.64 -25.51 -7.94
CA HIS A 86 -2.36 -26.62 -7.01
C HIS A 86 -1.54 -27.77 -7.63
N SER A 87 -1.66 -27.98 -8.94
CA SER A 87 -0.96 -29.08 -9.63
C SER A 87 0.35 -28.65 -10.30
N ASP A 88 0.75 -27.38 -10.20
CA ASP A 88 1.96 -26.88 -10.84
C ASP A 88 3.18 -27.09 -9.94
N GLN A 89 4.31 -27.50 -10.54
CA GLN A 89 5.57 -27.69 -9.82
C GLN A 89 6.14 -26.38 -9.29
N ASN A 90 5.81 -25.26 -9.92
CA ASN A 90 6.26 -23.93 -9.52
C ASN A 90 5.35 -23.29 -8.46
N SER A 91 4.26 -23.96 -8.06
CA SER A 91 3.31 -23.48 -7.07
C SER A 91 3.99 -23.10 -5.75
N ILE A 92 3.57 -21.99 -5.16
CA ILE A 92 4.02 -21.54 -3.84
C ILE A 92 3.03 -21.93 -2.72
N LEU A 93 1.85 -22.47 -3.08
CA LEU A 93 0.76 -22.72 -2.13
C LEU A 93 1.18 -23.61 -0.96
N PHE A 94 1.90 -24.70 -1.24
CA PHE A 94 2.36 -25.65 -0.20
C PHE A 94 3.61 -25.18 0.56
N GLU A 95 4.24 -24.10 0.12
CA GLU A 95 5.34 -23.48 0.85
C GLU A 95 4.84 -22.39 1.79
N VAL A 96 3.69 -21.79 1.47
CA VAL A 96 3.02 -20.80 2.33
C VAL A 96 2.08 -21.50 3.33
N MET A 97 1.34 -22.53 2.89
CA MET A 97 0.48 -23.32 3.77
C MET A 97 1.24 -24.49 4.39
N ASN A 98 1.16 -24.60 5.71
CA ASN A 98 1.67 -25.77 6.41
C ASN A 98 0.78 -26.99 6.10
N ARG A 99 1.32 -28.05 5.48
CA ARG A 99 0.55 -29.27 5.20
C ARG A 99 0.06 -29.87 6.51
N ALA A 100 -1.23 -30.20 6.62
CA ALA A 100 -1.73 -31.03 7.71
C ALA A 100 -0.90 -32.31 7.76
N ASP A 101 -0.23 -32.59 8.89
CA ASP A 101 0.51 -33.83 9.05
C ASP A 101 -0.46 -35.01 8.87
N ASP A 102 -0.17 -35.88 7.90
CA ASP A 102 -0.76 -37.22 7.89
C ASP A 102 -0.42 -37.87 9.24
N GLN A 103 -1.45 -38.28 9.98
CA GLN A 103 -1.36 -38.89 11.30
C GLN A 103 -0.74 -40.31 11.25
N GLY A 104 0.46 -40.43 10.70
CA GLY A 104 1.24 -41.66 10.62
C GLY A 104 2.23 -41.77 11.77
N LYS A 105 1.81 -42.39 12.88
CA LYS A 105 2.63 -43.04 13.92
C LYS A 105 4.07 -42.49 14.10
N ARG A 106 4.25 -41.38 14.83
CA ARG A 106 5.57 -40.95 15.32
C ARG A 106 5.69 -41.21 16.83
N LYS A 107 6.88 -41.63 17.26
CA LYS A 107 7.17 -42.03 18.66
C LYS A 107 7.16 -40.80 19.58
N VAL A 108 6.67 -41.00 20.80
CA VAL A 108 6.42 -40.01 21.87
C VAL A 108 7.66 -39.20 22.31
N SER A 109 8.88 -39.53 21.85
CA SER A 109 10.13 -38.89 22.29
C SER A 109 10.63 -37.73 21.42
N GLU A 110 9.98 -37.45 20.28
CA GLU A 110 10.28 -36.28 19.45
C GLU A 110 9.14 -35.28 19.63
N TRP A 111 9.43 -34.09 20.15
CA TRP A 111 8.42 -33.02 20.15
C TRP A 111 8.05 -32.76 18.68
N PRO A 112 6.78 -32.90 18.29
CA PRO A 112 6.36 -32.87 16.89
C PRO A 112 6.25 -31.43 16.35
N ILE A 113 7.20 -30.56 16.71
CA ILE A 113 7.28 -29.18 16.22
C ILE A 113 8.16 -29.20 14.98
N HIS A 114 7.54 -29.04 13.81
CA HIS A 114 8.21 -29.15 12.51
C HIS A 114 7.95 -27.95 11.60
N ASP A 115 6.97 -27.12 11.96
CA ASP A 115 6.58 -25.91 11.27
C ASP A 115 5.97 -24.89 12.26
N MET A 116 5.64 -23.69 11.78
CA MET A 116 5.04 -22.66 12.63
C MET A 116 3.68 -23.08 13.20
N ARG A 117 2.89 -23.87 12.46
CA ARG A 117 1.56 -24.29 12.92
C ARG A 117 1.67 -25.23 14.11
N THR A 118 2.52 -26.24 14.02
CA THR A 118 2.81 -27.21 15.09
C THR A 118 3.50 -26.56 16.28
N LEU A 119 4.36 -25.55 16.06
CA LEU A 119 4.94 -24.72 17.13
C LEU A 119 3.86 -23.98 17.91
N PHE A 120 3.01 -23.20 17.24
CA PHE A 120 1.95 -22.43 17.91
C PHE A 120 0.89 -23.34 18.55
N LYS A 121 0.55 -24.46 17.91
CA LYS A 121 -0.34 -25.48 18.47
C LYS A 121 0.21 -26.08 19.78
N ALA A 122 1.52 -26.29 19.86
CA ALA A 122 2.16 -26.80 21.07
C ALA A 122 2.14 -25.78 22.23
N LEU A 123 2.11 -24.48 21.93
CA LEU A 123 1.93 -23.41 22.92
C LEU A 123 0.47 -23.30 23.36
N ASP A 124 -0.44 -23.18 22.40
CA ASP A 124 -1.88 -23.15 22.61
C ASP A 124 -2.60 -23.70 21.35
N PRO A 125 -3.36 -24.80 21.46
CA PRO A 125 -4.05 -25.41 20.33
C PRO A 125 -4.98 -24.46 19.57
N SER A 126 -5.51 -23.41 20.20
CA SER A 126 -6.38 -22.44 19.56
C SER A 126 -5.65 -21.54 18.55
N LEU A 127 -4.32 -21.42 18.65
CA LEU A 127 -3.50 -20.60 17.75
C LEU A 127 -3.30 -21.25 16.37
N GLU A 128 -3.46 -22.56 16.26
CA GLU A 128 -3.37 -23.29 14.99
C GLU A 128 -4.30 -22.69 13.93
N MET A 129 -5.55 -22.41 14.30
CA MET A 129 -6.54 -21.83 13.41
C MET A 129 -6.19 -20.40 13.00
N ILE A 130 -5.52 -19.62 13.88
CA ILE A 130 -5.08 -18.26 13.58
C ILE A 130 -3.94 -18.29 12.58
N VAL A 131 -2.98 -19.20 12.74
CA VAL A 131 -1.89 -19.41 11.77
C VAL A 131 -2.46 -19.76 10.40
N GLU A 132 -3.38 -20.72 10.33
CA GLU A 132 -4.01 -21.11 9.07
C GLU A 132 -4.79 -19.95 8.44
N LEU A 133 -5.54 -19.19 9.24
CA LEU A 133 -6.28 -18.02 8.77
C LEU A 133 -5.36 -16.96 8.15
N ILE A 134 -4.24 -16.65 8.80
CA ILE A 134 -3.24 -15.71 8.28
C ILE A 134 -2.60 -16.23 6.98
N GLN A 135 -2.31 -17.54 6.89
CA GLN A 135 -1.78 -18.13 5.66
C GLN A 135 -2.74 -17.98 4.48
N HIS A 136 -4.05 -18.16 4.72
CA HIS A 136 -5.08 -17.93 3.69
C HIS A 136 -5.15 -16.46 3.29
N TRP A 137 -5.13 -15.53 4.25
CA TRP A 137 -5.11 -14.10 3.97
C TRP A 137 -3.92 -13.70 3.10
N LEU A 138 -2.71 -14.18 3.43
CA LEU A 138 -1.52 -13.93 2.62
C LEU A 138 -1.70 -14.42 1.19
N LEU A 139 -2.27 -15.61 0.98
CA LEU A 139 -2.51 -16.14 -0.37
C LEU A 139 -3.57 -15.37 -1.15
N TRP A 140 -4.66 -14.95 -0.50
CA TRP A 140 -5.70 -14.15 -1.14
C TRP A 140 -5.18 -12.77 -1.55
N ASP A 141 -4.38 -12.14 -0.68
CA ASP A 141 -3.96 -10.75 -0.81
C ASP A 141 -2.67 -10.58 -1.60
N LEU A 142 -1.80 -11.61 -1.70
CA LEU A 142 -0.51 -11.51 -2.39
C LEU A 142 -0.61 -11.08 -3.85
N PRO A 143 -1.52 -11.62 -4.69
CA PRO A 143 -1.63 -11.14 -6.06
C PRO A 143 -2.15 -9.69 -6.14
N ASP A 144 -3.04 -9.28 -5.22
CA ASP A 144 -3.53 -7.90 -5.15
C ASP A 144 -2.42 -6.92 -4.72
N ALA A 145 -1.54 -7.36 -3.82
CA ALA A 145 -0.37 -6.60 -3.40
C ALA A 145 0.65 -6.46 -4.55
N ALA A 146 0.81 -7.51 -5.35
CA ALA A 146 1.62 -7.48 -6.55
C ALA A 146 1.07 -6.50 -7.58
N ASP A 147 -0.23 -6.57 -7.89
CA ASP A 147 -0.88 -5.62 -8.81
C ASP A 147 -0.77 -4.17 -8.32
N ALA A 148 -0.96 -3.93 -7.01
CA ALA A 148 -0.82 -2.60 -6.42
C ALA A 148 0.61 -2.05 -6.57
N PHE A 149 1.62 -2.87 -6.31
CA PHE A 149 3.03 -2.50 -6.51
C PHE A 149 3.33 -2.20 -7.99
N VAL A 150 2.92 -3.11 -8.89
CA VAL A 150 3.15 -2.95 -10.33
C VAL A 150 2.44 -1.71 -10.87
N PHE A 151 1.24 -1.40 -10.37
CA PHE A 151 0.52 -0.17 -10.70
C PHE A 151 1.31 1.08 -10.30
N ASP A 152 1.85 1.12 -9.08
CA ASP A 152 2.65 2.25 -8.59
C ASP A 152 3.94 2.44 -9.41
N GLU A 153 4.65 1.35 -9.70
CA GLU A 153 5.84 1.36 -10.57
C GLU A 153 5.50 1.84 -11.98
N GLN A 154 4.36 1.41 -12.52
CA GLN A 154 3.94 1.77 -13.87
C GLN A 154 3.56 3.25 -13.97
N ILE A 155 2.87 3.81 -12.97
CA ILE A 155 2.63 5.26 -12.88
C ILE A 155 3.95 6.02 -12.83
N ALA A 156 4.91 5.58 -11.98
CA ALA A 156 6.21 6.21 -11.89
C ALA A 156 6.98 6.15 -13.22
N ARG A 157 6.87 5.03 -13.94
CA ARG A 157 7.46 4.87 -15.28
C ARG A 157 6.84 5.83 -16.29
N CYS A 158 5.52 5.93 -16.38
CA CYS A 158 4.85 6.90 -17.25
C CYS A 158 5.28 8.34 -16.94
N GLY A 159 5.35 8.68 -15.64
CA GLY A 159 5.84 9.98 -15.19
C GLY A 159 7.30 10.26 -15.61
N TYR A 160 8.17 9.25 -15.53
CA TYR A 160 9.56 9.36 -15.96
C TYR A 160 9.67 9.58 -17.48
N LEU A 161 8.98 8.75 -18.27
CA LEU A 161 8.99 8.84 -19.75
C LEU A 161 8.48 10.19 -20.26
N ARG A 162 7.58 10.84 -19.53
CA ARG A 162 7.03 12.16 -19.88
C ARG A 162 7.96 13.33 -19.51
N SER A 163 8.86 13.14 -18.55
CA SER A 163 9.67 14.22 -17.96
C SER A 163 11.14 14.17 -18.37
N HIS A 164 11.59 13.10 -19.03
CA HIS A 164 12.98 12.89 -19.38
C HIS A 164 13.12 12.55 -20.86
N ASP A 165 14.15 13.09 -21.49
CA ASP A 165 14.56 12.67 -22.83
C ASP A 165 15.13 11.25 -22.78
N LEU A 166 14.63 10.39 -23.66
CA LEU A 166 14.97 8.97 -23.66
C LEU A 166 16.17 8.71 -24.59
N PRO A 167 17.26 8.11 -24.07
CA PRO A 167 18.37 7.70 -24.92
C PRO A 167 17.91 6.70 -26.00
N GLU A 168 18.54 6.74 -27.18
CA GLU A 168 18.21 5.81 -28.28
C GLU A 168 18.39 4.35 -27.88
N GLU A 169 19.35 4.03 -27.01
CA GLU A 169 19.54 2.69 -26.46
C GLU A 169 18.31 2.20 -25.69
N PHE A 170 17.67 3.10 -24.93
CA PHE A 170 16.46 2.79 -24.17
C PHE A 170 15.26 2.58 -25.11
N LEU A 171 15.07 3.46 -26.10
CA LEU A 171 14.04 3.31 -27.12
C LEU A 171 14.23 2.02 -27.93
N GLY A 172 15.47 1.63 -28.19
CA GLY A 172 15.84 0.40 -28.86
C GLY A 172 15.33 -0.87 -28.16
N GLN A 173 15.23 -0.87 -26.82
CA GLN A 173 14.70 -2.00 -26.05
C GLN A 173 13.21 -2.25 -26.32
N TYR A 174 12.46 -1.21 -26.69
CA TYR A 174 11.03 -1.32 -27.00
C TYR A 174 10.76 -1.82 -28.42
N ARG A 175 11.75 -1.87 -29.33
CA ARG A 175 11.54 -2.30 -30.72
C ARG A 175 10.88 -3.67 -30.82
N LEU A 176 11.42 -4.65 -30.09
CA LEU A 176 10.93 -6.03 -30.12
C LEU A 176 9.53 -6.14 -29.53
N ILE A 177 9.26 -5.39 -28.46
CA ILE A 177 7.97 -5.42 -27.75
C ILE A 177 6.88 -4.70 -28.56
N LEU A 178 7.24 -3.64 -29.29
CA LEU A 178 6.36 -2.91 -30.21
C LEU A 178 6.21 -3.61 -31.57
N GLY A 179 6.91 -4.71 -31.83
CA GLY A 179 6.85 -5.45 -33.09
C GLY A 179 7.45 -4.70 -34.30
N LYS A 180 8.37 -3.77 -34.06
CA LYS A 180 9.02 -2.97 -35.11
C LYS A 180 10.23 -3.69 -35.72
N LYS A 181 10.51 -3.41 -37.00
CA LYS A 181 11.73 -3.92 -37.66
C LYS A 181 12.97 -3.22 -37.10
N ALA A 182 14.15 -3.79 -37.33
CA ALA A 182 15.41 -3.29 -36.78
C ALA A 182 15.70 -1.82 -37.14
N ASP A 183 15.31 -1.42 -38.35
CA ASP A 183 15.57 -0.08 -38.90
C ASP A 183 14.43 0.91 -38.67
N ASP A 184 13.28 0.46 -38.14
CA ASP A 184 12.16 1.35 -37.87
C ASP A 184 12.44 2.19 -36.61
N PRO A 185 12.32 3.54 -36.69
CA PRO A 185 12.53 4.39 -35.53
C PRO A 185 11.40 4.16 -34.50
N VAL A 186 11.77 4.12 -33.23
CA VAL A 186 10.83 4.08 -32.09
C VAL A 186 10.74 5.47 -31.51
N SER A 187 9.52 6.01 -31.47
CA SER A 187 9.27 7.33 -30.87
C SER A 187 8.96 7.22 -29.38
N ALA A 188 9.28 8.26 -28.62
CA ALA A 188 8.90 8.35 -27.20
C ALA A 188 7.38 8.29 -27.00
N SER A 189 6.59 8.82 -27.95
CA SER A 189 5.12 8.75 -27.93
C SER A 189 4.59 7.32 -28.03
N GLU A 190 5.19 6.47 -28.87
CA GLU A 190 4.79 5.07 -29.00
C GLU A 190 5.14 4.27 -27.75
N VAL A 191 6.31 4.52 -27.17
CA VAL A 191 6.72 3.90 -25.90
C VAL A 191 5.76 4.29 -24.79
N LEU A 192 5.39 5.58 -24.68
CA LEU A 192 4.45 6.05 -23.68
C LEU A 192 3.04 5.44 -23.87
N GLN A 193 2.53 5.37 -25.10
CA GLN A 193 1.25 4.73 -25.40
C GLN A 193 1.24 3.25 -25.00
N PHE A 194 2.34 2.54 -25.29
CA PHE A 194 2.48 1.15 -24.89
C PHE A 194 2.48 0.96 -23.37
N GLU A 195 3.17 1.83 -22.64
CA GLU A 195 3.21 1.80 -21.18
C GLU A 195 1.87 2.23 -20.55
N LEU A 196 1.10 3.13 -21.17
CA LEU A 196 -0.29 3.38 -20.77
C LEU A 196 -1.20 2.16 -20.98
N ALA A 197 -1.07 1.46 -22.10
CA ALA A 197 -1.84 0.24 -22.35
C ALA A 197 -1.49 -0.89 -21.36
N ARG A 198 -0.26 -0.91 -20.82
CA ARG A 198 0.09 -1.77 -19.68
C ARG A 198 -0.62 -1.35 -18.40
N LEU A 199 -0.60 -0.06 -18.09
CA LEU A 199 -1.30 0.50 -16.93
C LEU A 199 -2.81 0.16 -16.96
N ASP A 200 -3.45 0.23 -18.13
CA ASP A 200 -4.84 -0.19 -18.35
C ASP A 200 -5.06 -1.66 -17.99
N ARG A 201 -4.16 -2.55 -18.46
CA ARG A 201 -4.25 -3.98 -18.18
C ARG A 201 -4.12 -4.29 -16.69
N ILE A 202 -3.17 -3.66 -16.00
CA ILE A 202 -2.97 -3.83 -14.56
C ILE A 202 -4.22 -3.40 -13.79
N LEU A 203 -4.77 -2.21 -14.11
CA LEU A 203 -6.00 -1.72 -13.48
C LEU A 203 -7.17 -2.67 -13.72
N ASN A 204 -7.37 -3.09 -14.97
CA ASN A 204 -8.49 -3.98 -15.32
C ASN A 204 -8.38 -5.34 -14.64
N HIS A 205 -7.17 -5.91 -14.53
CA HIS A 205 -6.94 -7.15 -13.78
C HIS A 205 -7.31 -6.95 -12.29
N PHE A 206 -6.80 -5.89 -11.66
CA PHE A 206 -7.13 -5.58 -10.26
C PHE A 206 -8.64 -5.45 -10.04
N LEU A 207 -9.34 -4.74 -10.93
CA LEU A 207 -10.80 -4.56 -10.89
C LEU A 207 -11.58 -5.86 -11.11
N ALA A 208 -11.15 -6.69 -12.07
CA ALA A 208 -11.80 -7.98 -12.34
C ALA A 208 -11.75 -8.89 -11.10
N ARG A 209 -10.60 -8.97 -10.43
CA ARG A 209 -10.47 -9.72 -9.17
C ARG A 209 -11.42 -9.23 -8.08
N ARG A 210 -11.70 -7.92 -7.99
CA ARG A 210 -12.67 -7.39 -7.01
C ARG A 210 -14.11 -7.76 -7.33
N ALA A 211 -14.43 -8.00 -8.60
CA ALA A 211 -15.76 -8.46 -9.01
C ALA A 211 -15.98 -9.94 -8.70
N GLU A 212 -14.91 -10.73 -8.68
CA GLU A 212 -14.92 -12.17 -8.37
C GLU A 212 -14.70 -12.46 -6.87
N GLU A 213 -14.35 -11.45 -6.06
CA GLU A 213 -14.06 -11.61 -4.64
C GLU A 213 -15.31 -11.97 -3.82
N GLU A 214 -15.19 -13.02 -3.02
CA GLU A 214 -16.26 -13.46 -2.13
C GLU A 214 -16.30 -12.62 -0.83
N SER A 215 -17.49 -12.52 -0.22
CA SER A 215 -17.72 -11.66 0.94
C SER A 215 -16.78 -11.92 2.14
N PHE A 216 -16.35 -13.16 2.35
CA PHE A 216 -15.44 -13.53 3.44
C PHE A 216 -13.97 -13.18 3.16
N GLN A 217 -13.64 -12.86 1.91
CA GLN A 217 -12.30 -12.42 1.50
C GLN A 217 -12.13 -10.91 1.64
N MET A 218 -13.24 -10.16 1.73
CA MET A 218 -13.22 -8.70 1.86
C MET A 218 -12.46 -8.22 3.11
N ILE A 219 -11.75 -7.10 2.96
CA ILE A 219 -11.11 -6.37 4.07
C ILE A 219 -12.01 -5.22 4.47
N ILE A 220 -12.64 -5.32 5.65
CA ILE A 220 -13.52 -4.28 6.17
C ILE A 220 -12.73 -3.32 7.05
N LYS A 221 -12.54 -2.10 6.56
CA LYS A 221 -11.88 -1.01 7.29
C LYS A 221 -12.93 -0.06 7.86
N ARG A 222 -12.59 0.54 9.00
CA ARG A 222 -13.28 1.69 9.56
C ARG A 222 -12.21 2.72 9.92
N ASP A 223 -12.33 3.91 9.39
CA ASP A 223 -11.40 5.00 9.71
C ASP A 223 -11.79 5.63 11.04
N GLU A 224 -10.80 6.11 11.80
CA GLU A 224 -11.06 6.92 12.98
C GLU A 224 -11.64 8.27 12.57
N GLU A 225 -12.76 8.64 13.19
CA GLU A 225 -13.33 9.96 12.94
C GLU A 225 -12.49 11.05 13.62
N THR A 226 -12.34 12.19 12.95
CA THR A 226 -11.50 13.32 13.39
C THR A 226 -11.99 13.94 14.70
N TYR A 227 -13.23 13.64 15.11
CA TYR A 227 -13.88 14.15 16.32
C TYR A 227 -13.95 13.13 17.47
N SER A 228 -13.00 12.19 17.57
CA SER A 228 -12.95 11.31 18.74
C SER A 228 -12.78 12.12 20.03
N ALA A 229 -13.47 11.72 21.11
CA ALA A 229 -13.36 12.39 22.39
C ALA A 229 -11.92 12.33 22.92
N ALA A 230 -11.20 11.25 22.57
CA ALA A 230 -9.76 11.12 22.83
C ALA A 230 -8.93 12.22 22.16
N ASN A 231 -9.19 12.59 20.90
CA ASN A 231 -8.46 13.67 20.21
C ASN A 231 -8.72 15.04 20.86
N GLN A 232 -9.96 15.30 21.29
CA GLN A 232 -10.27 16.52 22.05
C GLN A 232 -9.51 16.55 23.38
N GLU A 233 -9.45 15.41 24.07
CA GLU A 233 -8.75 15.30 25.35
C GLU A 233 -7.22 15.48 25.20
N ILE A 234 -6.62 14.95 24.12
CA ILE A 234 -5.21 15.18 23.77
C ILE A 234 -4.93 16.68 23.57
N LEU A 235 -5.79 17.39 22.83
CA LEU A 235 -5.65 18.82 22.59
C LEU A 235 -5.75 19.63 23.89
N LEU A 236 -6.65 19.24 24.80
CA LEU A 236 -6.80 19.87 26.11
C LEU A 236 -5.56 19.62 26.98
N ILE A 237 -5.03 18.40 27.01
CA ILE A 237 -3.76 18.09 27.70
C ILE A 237 -2.62 18.94 27.15
N ALA A 238 -2.49 19.06 25.83
CA ALA A 238 -1.45 19.86 25.19
C ALA A 238 -1.54 21.35 25.57
N LYS A 239 -2.76 21.88 25.70
CA LYS A 239 -2.99 23.26 26.18
C LYS A 239 -2.49 23.45 27.62
N HIS A 240 -2.83 22.54 28.52
CA HIS A 240 -2.43 22.61 29.93
C HIS A 240 -0.92 22.37 30.13
N LEU A 241 -0.30 21.50 29.34
CA LEU A 241 1.17 21.34 29.33
C LEU A 241 1.90 22.61 28.91
N LYS A 242 1.39 23.33 27.90
CA LYS A 242 1.95 24.63 27.51
C LYS A 242 1.79 25.69 28.60
N ALA A 243 0.64 25.70 29.29
CA ALA A 243 0.42 26.60 30.42
C ALA A 243 1.39 26.30 31.56
N LEU A 244 1.57 25.01 31.90
CA LEU A 244 2.52 24.56 32.91
C LEU A 244 3.96 24.97 32.56
N GLU A 245 4.41 24.72 31.33
CA GLU A 245 5.75 25.12 30.86
C GLU A 245 5.95 26.65 30.91
N HIS A 246 4.92 27.42 30.58
CA HIS A 246 4.95 28.87 30.66
C HIS A 246 5.08 29.36 32.10
N VAL A 247 4.28 28.81 33.02
CA VAL A 247 4.35 29.15 34.45
C VAL A 247 5.71 28.74 35.03
N GLU A 248 6.25 27.57 34.69
CA GLU A 248 7.58 27.13 35.16
C GLU A 248 8.69 28.09 34.74
N LYS A 249 8.74 28.47 33.45
CA LYS A 249 9.77 29.34 32.86
C LYS A 249 9.60 30.83 33.17
N SER A 250 8.49 31.23 33.76
CA SER A 250 8.26 32.63 34.13
C SER A 250 9.08 32.99 35.38
N ASP A 251 10.13 33.79 35.20
CA ASP A 251 10.99 34.29 36.29
C ASP A 251 10.56 35.70 36.79
N GLY A 252 9.44 36.22 36.29
CA GLY A 252 8.91 37.55 36.61
C GLY A 252 7.53 37.53 37.30
N PRO A 253 6.98 38.71 37.64
CA PRO A 253 5.62 38.82 38.16
C PRO A 253 4.62 38.23 37.15
N ILE A 254 3.68 37.43 37.65
CA ILE A 254 2.67 36.74 36.85
C ILE A 254 1.79 37.77 36.14
N GLU A 255 1.56 37.61 34.84
CA GLU A 255 0.71 38.54 34.11
C GLU A 255 -0.75 38.49 34.61
N GLN A 256 -1.41 39.63 34.69
CA GLN A 256 -2.76 39.78 35.26
C GLN A 256 -3.79 38.83 34.62
N GLN A 257 -3.66 38.55 33.32
CA GLN A 257 -4.56 37.64 32.60
C GLN A 257 -4.54 36.22 33.16
N TYR A 258 -3.39 35.75 33.65
CA TYR A 258 -3.27 34.45 34.29
C TYR A 258 -3.83 34.48 35.71
N ILE A 259 -3.59 35.56 36.46
CA ILE A 259 -4.16 35.74 37.81
C ILE A 259 -5.69 35.69 37.75
N ASP A 260 -6.30 36.37 36.77
CA ASP A 260 -7.76 36.38 36.58
C ASP A 260 -8.28 34.97 36.21
N TYR A 261 -7.56 34.23 35.36
CA TYR A 261 -7.91 32.86 34.99
C TYR A 261 -7.81 31.87 36.15
N TYR A 262 -6.71 31.91 36.92
CA TYR A 262 -6.47 30.97 38.02
C TYR A 262 -7.27 31.32 39.27
N SER A 263 -7.53 32.60 39.57
CA SER A 263 -8.42 32.99 40.68
C SER A 263 -9.83 32.44 40.49
N GLN A 264 -10.35 32.46 39.26
CA GLN A 264 -11.63 31.85 38.91
C GLN A 264 -11.57 30.31 39.00
N SER A 265 -10.50 29.70 38.49
CA SER A 265 -10.35 28.24 38.45
C SER A 265 -10.12 27.61 39.84
N LEU A 266 -9.39 28.32 40.71
CA LEU A 266 -9.09 27.92 42.09
C LEU A 266 -10.13 28.42 43.10
N GLN A 267 -11.05 29.29 42.68
CA GLN A 267 -12.05 29.94 43.53
C GLN A 267 -11.41 30.68 44.73
N CYS A 268 -10.31 31.40 44.48
CA CYS A 268 -9.61 32.20 45.50
C CYS A 268 -9.51 33.67 45.09
N ALA A 269 -9.13 34.54 46.02
CA ALA A 269 -8.87 35.94 45.70
C ALA A 269 -7.66 36.06 44.74
N PRO A 270 -7.59 37.08 43.88
CA PRO A 270 -6.45 37.33 42.99
C PRO A 270 -5.11 37.38 43.73
N ASP A 271 -5.10 37.96 44.94
CA ASP A 271 -3.90 38.08 45.78
C ASP A 271 -3.41 36.73 46.35
N ASP A 272 -4.28 35.71 46.36
CA ASP A 272 -3.99 34.38 46.86
C ASP A 272 -3.49 33.41 45.76
N VAL A 273 -3.37 33.89 44.52
CA VAL A 273 -2.87 33.13 43.36
C VAL A 273 -1.34 33.18 43.37
N THR A 274 -0.72 32.10 43.85
CA THR A 274 0.74 31.96 43.84
C THR A 274 1.20 31.08 42.67
N LYS A 275 2.44 31.26 42.22
CA LYS A 275 3.08 30.42 41.20
C LYS A 275 2.98 28.93 41.57
N GLU A 276 3.22 28.60 42.84
CA GLU A 276 3.12 27.22 43.35
C GLU A 276 1.70 26.66 43.22
N ARG A 277 0.66 27.44 43.54
CA ARG A 277 -0.74 27.02 43.38
C ARG A 277 -1.15 26.85 41.92
N MET A 278 -0.63 27.68 41.02
CA MET A 278 -0.86 27.53 39.57
C MET A 278 -0.22 26.25 39.04
N LEU A 279 1.02 25.96 39.43
CA LEU A 279 1.71 24.72 39.06
C LEU A 279 0.99 23.49 39.58
N ASP A 280 0.59 23.49 40.85
CA ASP A 280 -0.19 22.41 41.48
C ASP A 280 -1.51 22.17 40.76
N PHE A 281 -2.21 23.23 40.37
CA PHE A 281 -3.46 23.15 39.62
C PHE A 281 -3.24 22.50 38.25
N GLU A 282 -2.30 23.01 37.47
CA GLU A 282 -2.01 22.49 36.13
C GLU A 282 -1.55 21.02 36.20
N GLN A 283 -0.69 20.66 37.16
CA GLN A 283 -0.25 19.28 37.35
C GLN A 283 -1.41 18.33 37.67
N ARG A 284 -2.34 18.73 38.54
CA ARG A 284 -3.54 17.94 38.86
C ARG A 284 -4.45 17.80 37.65
N VAL A 285 -4.73 18.90 36.95
CA VAL A 285 -5.57 18.88 35.73
C VAL A 285 -4.95 17.98 34.67
N VAL A 286 -3.63 18.07 34.42
CA VAL A 286 -2.94 17.19 33.48
C VAL A 286 -3.03 15.73 33.91
N ALA A 287 -2.86 15.41 35.20
CA ALA A 287 -2.95 14.05 35.72
C ALA A 287 -4.36 13.46 35.56
N ASP A 288 -5.40 14.21 35.92
CA ASP A 288 -6.79 13.79 35.80
C ASP A 288 -7.19 13.60 34.34
N ARG A 289 -6.79 14.52 33.46
CA ARG A 289 -7.01 14.42 32.02
C ARG A 289 -6.26 13.26 31.38
N LYS A 290 -5.03 12.96 31.81
CA LYS A 290 -4.31 11.75 31.37
C LYS A 290 -5.05 10.47 31.78
N LYS A 291 -5.66 10.44 32.97
CA LYS A 291 -6.47 9.31 33.42
C LYS A 291 -7.74 9.16 32.59
N MET A 292 -8.42 10.27 32.30
CA MET A 292 -9.58 10.32 31.39
C MET A 292 -9.20 9.88 29.98
N LEU A 293 -8.07 10.34 29.44
CA LEU A 293 -7.57 9.92 28.13
C LEU A 293 -7.30 8.42 28.09
N HIS A 294 -6.73 7.81 29.13
CA HIS A 294 -6.57 6.35 29.17
C HIS A 294 -7.91 5.61 29.15
N GLN A 295 -8.94 6.14 29.82
CA GLN A 295 -10.29 5.57 29.78
C GLN A 295 -10.92 5.74 28.40
N LEU A 296 -10.83 6.93 27.80
CA LEU A 296 -11.29 7.19 26.44
C LEU A 296 -10.54 6.32 25.41
N LEU A 297 -9.23 6.14 25.53
CA LEU A 297 -8.50 5.24 24.63
C LEU A 297 -8.89 3.76 24.82
N ALA A 298 -9.37 3.38 26.00
CA ALA A 298 -9.87 2.03 26.27
C ALA A 298 -11.30 1.83 25.74
N ASP A 299 -12.15 2.86 25.83
CA ASP A 299 -13.60 2.78 25.58
C ASP A 299 -14.03 3.36 24.21
N ASP A 300 -13.28 4.32 23.66
CA ASP A 300 -13.67 5.20 22.55
C ASP A 300 -13.06 4.73 21.23
N ARG A 301 -13.68 3.71 20.62
CA ARG A 301 -13.46 3.39 19.20
C ARG A 301 -14.50 4.11 18.35
N PHE A 302 -14.43 5.44 18.28
CA PHE A 302 -15.21 6.23 17.31
C PHE A 302 -14.68 5.97 15.90
N LEU A 303 -15.15 4.86 15.36
CA LEU A 303 -14.84 4.36 14.05
C LEU A 303 -16.00 4.74 13.13
N GLY A 304 -15.71 5.36 12.00
CA GLY A 304 -16.70 5.72 10.99
C GLY A 304 -17.38 4.50 10.36
N GLU A 305 -18.20 4.77 9.35
CA GLU A 305 -18.91 3.75 8.59
C GLU A 305 -17.94 2.71 7.98
N PRO A 306 -18.23 1.41 8.13
CA PRO A 306 -17.41 0.36 7.55
C PRO A 306 -17.45 0.39 6.02
N TYR A 307 -16.30 0.18 5.40
CA TYR A 307 -16.19 0.09 3.96
C TYR A 307 -15.21 -1.01 3.53
N ASP A 308 -15.39 -1.48 2.30
CA ASP A 308 -14.46 -2.42 1.66
C ASP A 308 -13.21 -1.68 1.22
N TYR A 309 -12.09 -1.96 1.91
CA TYR A 309 -10.83 -1.28 1.68
C TYR A 309 -10.30 -1.47 0.26
N LYS A 310 -10.40 -2.69 -0.29
CA LYS A 310 -9.87 -2.97 -1.63
C LYS A 310 -10.75 -2.38 -2.73
N LYS A 311 -12.07 -2.26 -2.51
CA LYS A 311 -12.95 -1.47 -3.40
C LYS A 311 -12.66 0.02 -3.33
N TRP A 312 -12.40 0.56 -2.15
CA TRP A 312 -11.96 1.95 -2.01
C TRP A 312 -10.64 2.19 -2.73
N GLN A 313 -9.66 1.29 -2.56
CA GLN A 313 -8.36 1.37 -3.24
C GLN A 313 -8.51 1.27 -4.77
N ALA A 314 -9.40 0.41 -5.26
CA ALA A 314 -9.76 0.37 -6.68
C ALA A 314 -10.28 1.74 -7.19
N GLY A 315 -11.05 2.45 -6.38
CA GLY A 315 -11.47 3.83 -6.68
C GLY A 315 -10.29 4.81 -6.74
N GLN A 316 -9.33 4.69 -5.82
CA GLN A 316 -8.10 5.48 -5.84
C GLN A 316 -7.26 5.19 -7.10
N PHE A 317 -7.13 3.92 -7.49
CA PHE A 317 -6.42 3.53 -8.71
C PHE A 317 -7.09 4.09 -9.96
N LYS A 318 -8.42 4.02 -10.08
CA LYS A 318 -9.16 4.65 -11.19
C LYS A 318 -8.89 6.16 -11.26
N THR A 319 -8.88 6.84 -10.12
CA THR A 319 -8.64 8.30 -10.06
C THR A 319 -7.21 8.64 -10.51
N ARG A 320 -6.21 7.92 -9.98
CA ARG A 320 -4.80 8.10 -10.34
C ARG A 320 -4.53 7.75 -11.80
N HIS A 321 -5.16 6.69 -12.29
CA HIS A 321 -5.11 6.24 -13.68
C HIS A 321 -5.64 7.30 -14.63
N ALA A 322 -6.85 7.82 -14.38
CA ALA A 322 -7.44 8.88 -15.20
C ALA A 322 -6.60 10.15 -15.20
N ALA A 323 -6.05 10.53 -14.04
CA ALA A 323 -5.16 11.68 -13.93
C ALA A 323 -3.86 11.49 -14.73
N GLU A 324 -3.28 10.29 -14.73
CA GLU A 324 -2.07 10.02 -15.50
C GLU A 324 -2.34 9.96 -17.01
N HIS A 325 -3.44 9.34 -17.43
CA HIS A 325 -3.89 9.39 -18.83
C HIS A 325 -4.04 10.82 -19.33
N ALA A 326 -4.72 11.69 -18.57
CA ALA A 326 -4.89 13.09 -18.95
C ALA A 326 -3.54 13.80 -19.15
N ARG A 327 -2.57 13.60 -18.24
CA ARG A 327 -1.21 14.17 -18.36
C ARG A 327 -0.45 13.62 -19.56
N CYS A 328 -0.59 12.34 -19.86
CA CYS A 328 0.09 11.73 -20.99
C CYS A 328 -0.55 12.14 -22.32
N GLU A 329 -1.87 12.33 -22.39
CA GLU A 329 -2.53 12.86 -23.59
C GLU A 329 -2.01 14.24 -23.99
N GLU A 330 -1.79 15.14 -23.01
CA GLU A 330 -1.20 16.45 -23.26
C GLU A 330 0.18 16.33 -23.92
N PHE A 331 1.01 15.42 -23.40
CA PHE A 331 2.33 15.13 -23.97
C PHE A 331 2.23 14.54 -25.38
N LEU A 332 1.34 13.57 -25.59
CA LEU A 332 1.14 12.91 -26.88
C LEU A 332 0.62 13.88 -27.95
N LYS A 333 -0.23 14.84 -27.58
CA LYS A 333 -0.70 15.91 -28.49
C LYS A 333 0.44 16.86 -28.86
N ALA A 334 1.31 17.21 -27.91
CA ALA A 334 2.45 18.08 -28.16
C ALA A 334 3.54 17.42 -29.04
N HIS A 335 3.64 16.09 -29.00
CA HIS A 335 4.64 15.30 -29.74
C HIS A 335 4.03 14.47 -30.87
N ALA A 336 2.78 14.76 -31.25
CA ALA A 336 2.18 14.14 -32.42
C ALA A 336 3.02 14.52 -33.66
N PRO A 337 3.34 13.57 -34.56
CA PRO A 337 4.03 13.91 -35.79
C PRO A 337 3.22 14.97 -36.50
N GLN A 338 3.82 16.14 -36.76
CA GLN A 338 3.24 17.13 -37.66
C GLN A 338 3.00 16.39 -38.97
N GLN A 339 1.72 16.12 -39.26
CA GLN A 339 1.34 15.71 -40.60
C GLN A 339 1.78 16.87 -41.48
N ASN A 340 2.86 16.67 -42.24
CA ASN A 340 3.15 17.50 -43.39
C ASN A 340 1.92 17.41 -44.28
N VAL A 341 1.03 18.40 -44.14
CA VAL A 341 -0.02 18.67 -45.09
C VAL A 341 0.74 18.99 -46.37
N ALA A 342 0.82 18.00 -47.26
CA ALA A 342 1.34 18.20 -48.59
C ALA A 342 0.54 19.37 -49.18
N GLU A 343 1.22 20.49 -49.44
CA GLU A 343 0.63 21.58 -50.20
C GLU A 343 0.07 20.97 -51.50
N PRO A 344 -1.18 21.26 -51.86
CA PRO A 344 -1.73 20.76 -53.11
C PRO A 344 -0.90 21.38 -54.24
N VAL A 345 -0.14 20.53 -54.93
CA VAL A 345 0.53 20.87 -56.18
C VAL A 345 -0.55 21.37 -57.13
N ALA A 346 -0.58 22.68 -57.36
CA ALA A 346 -1.43 23.28 -58.37
C ALA A 346 -0.99 22.74 -59.73
N ILE A 347 -1.76 21.79 -60.27
CA ILE A 347 -1.64 21.36 -61.66
C ILE A 347 -2.03 22.58 -62.51
N GLN A 348 -1.03 23.28 -63.04
CA GLN A 348 -1.26 24.24 -64.11
C GLN A 348 -1.67 23.46 -65.36
N MET A 349 -2.98 23.47 -65.65
CA MET A 349 -3.48 23.11 -66.97
C MET A 349 -3.05 24.20 -67.95
N GLU A 350 -2.00 23.95 -68.72
CA GLU A 350 -1.76 24.66 -69.98
C GLU A 350 -2.91 24.36 -70.93
N VAL A 351 -3.75 25.37 -71.16
CA VAL A 351 -4.76 25.35 -72.21
C VAL A 351 -4.06 25.79 -73.50
N ASP A 352 -3.81 24.82 -74.36
CA ASP A 352 -3.42 25.06 -75.75
C ASP A 352 -4.51 25.88 -76.46
N HIS A 353 -4.17 27.10 -76.87
CA HIS A 353 -4.98 27.89 -77.79
C HIS A 353 -4.42 27.72 -79.22
N PRO A 354 -5.25 27.33 -80.20
CA PRO A 354 -4.81 27.26 -81.58
C PRO A 354 -4.65 28.67 -82.15
N ALA A 355 -3.51 28.91 -82.81
CA ALA A 355 -3.18 30.16 -83.47
C ALA A 355 -4.14 30.46 -84.65
N PRO A 356 -4.54 31.72 -84.87
CA PRO A 356 -5.23 32.11 -86.09
C PRO A 356 -4.25 32.56 -87.18
N HIS A 357 -4.44 31.95 -88.36
CA HIS A 357 -3.97 32.28 -89.72
C HIS A 357 -2.53 31.93 -90.12
#